data_AF-A0A8T0EPZ9-F1
#
_entry.id   AF-A0A8T0EPZ9-F1
#
_cell.length_a   1.000
_cell.length_b   1.000
_cell.length_c   1.000
_cell.angle_alpha   90.00
_cell.angle_beta   90.00
_cell.angle_gamma   90.00
#
_symmetry.space_group_name_H-M   'P 1'
#
loop_
_entity.id
_entity.type
_entity.pdbx_description
1 polymer ?
#
loop_
_entity_poly.entity_id
_entity_poly.type
_entity_poly.pdbx_seq_one_letter_code
_entity_poly.pdbx_strand_id
1 'polypeptide(L)' 'MLVLLGIFLGVYSAAFAEDLDLDEILDKQNFVMEMKKKYTQNSYNCLIAACLYVLSFCVSVWQYYLNRRVTSTT' A
#
# COMPACT_ATOMS: atom_id res chain seq x y z
N MET A 1 -7.33 1.05 -4.39
CA MET A 1 -6.36 2.18 -4.33
C MET A 1 -5.00 1.72 -3.84
N LEU A 2 -4.86 1.21 -2.60
CA LEU A 2 -3.56 0.81 -2.03
C LEU A 2 -2.83 -0.31 -2.80
N VAL A 3 -3.55 -1.34 -3.28
CA VAL A 3 -2.95 -2.41 -4.10
C VAL A 3 -2.37 -1.85 -5.41
N LEU A 4 -3.11 -0.97 -6.08
CA LEU A 4 -2.68 -0.30 -7.31
C LEU A 4 -1.45 0.58 -7.07
N LEU A 5 -1.44 1.35 -5.98
CA LEU A 5 -0.28 2.14 -5.56
C LEU A 5 0.94 1.26 -5.30
N GLY A 6 0.80 0.18 -4.52
CA GLY A 6 1.88 -0.78 -4.28
C GLY A 6 2.50 -1.33 -5.57
N ILE A 7 1.66 -1.69 -6.55
CA ILE A 7 2.10 -2.18 -7.86
C ILE A 7 2.82 -1.08 -8.66
N PHE A 8 2.26 0.14 -8.74
CA PHE A 8 2.87 1.24 -9.50
C PHE A 8 4.22 1.69 -8.93
N LEU A 9 4.38 1.68 -7.60
CA LEU A 9 5.67 1.95 -6.97
C LEU A 9 6.66 0.80 -7.17
N GLY A 10 6.18 -0.44 -7.25
CA GLY A 10 7.01 -1.62 -7.51
C GLY A 10 7.63 -1.65 -8.91
N VAL A 11 7.00 -1.00 -9.89
CA VAL A 11 7.56 -0.82 -11.25
C VAL A 11 8.37 0.47 -11.41
N TYR A 12 8.66 1.18 -10.32
CA TYR A 12 9.41 2.45 -10.33
C TYR A 12 8.76 3.51 -11.24
N SER A 13 7.43 3.64 -11.18
CA SER A 13 6.68 4.58 -12.04
C SER A 13 7.08 6.03 -11.79
N ALA A 14 7.46 6.74 -12.86
CA ALA A 14 7.86 8.16 -12.79
C ALA A 14 6.76 9.10 -12.25
N ALA A 15 5.49 8.69 -12.32
CA ALA A 15 4.37 9.45 -11.75
C ALA A 15 4.43 9.60 -10.22
N PHE A 16 5.21 8.76 -9.54
CA PHE A 16 5.41 8.83 -8.09
C PHE A 16 6.78 9.40 -7.71
N ALA A 17 7.57 9.89 -8.67
CA ALA A 17 8.94 10.35 -8.41
C ALA A 17 8.98 11.57 -7.48
N GLU A 18 7.96 12.43 -7.54
CA GLU A 18 7.79 13.60 -6.66
C GLU A 18 7.34 13.24 -5.24
N ASP A 19 6.74 12.06 -5.06
CA ASP A 19 6.20 11.61 -3.77
C ASP A 19 7.27 10.88 -2.93
N LEU A 20 8.47 10.70 -3.49
CA LEU A 20 9.62 10.17 -2.77
C LEU A 20 10.33 11.29 -2.00
N ASP A 21 10.43 11.09 -0.69
CA ASP A 21 11.23 11.94 0.18
C ASP A 21 12.72 11.63 -0.04
N LEU A 22 13.31 12.36 -1.00
CA LEU A 22 14.71 12.27 -1.41
C LEU A 22 15.49 13.46 -0.85
N ASP A 23 16.69 13.18 -0.35
CA ASP A 23 17.59 14.22 0.13
C ASP A 23 18.29 14.88 -1.08
N GLU A 24 18.13 16.19 -1.23
CA GLU A 24 18.63 16.96 -2.39
C GLU A 24 20.17 17.08 -2.42
N ILE A 25 20.87 16.64 -1.37
CA ILE A 25 22.32 16.85 -1.18
C ILE A 25 23.16 15.67 -1.72
N LEU A 26 22.53 14.60 -2.24
CA LEU A 26 23.24 13.41 -2.71
C LEU A 26 23.95 13.59 -4.06
N ASP A 27 25.16 13.03 -4.17
CA ASP A 27 25.85 12.85 -5.46
C ASP A 27 24.96 12.05 -6.45
N LYS A 28 25.06 12.38 -7.74
CA LYS A 28 24.20 11.86 -8.80
C LYS A 28 24.13 10.32 -8.83
N GLN A 29 25.23 9.65 -8.46
CA GLN A 29 25.27 8.18 -8.45
C GLN A 29 24.55 7.58 -7.24
N ASN A 30 24.68 8.21 -6.07
CA ASN A 30 24.00 7.80 -4.85
C ASN A 30 22.49 8.12 -4.93
N PHE A 31 22.11 9.20 -5.61
CA PHE A 31 20.73 9.63 -5.79
C PHE A 31 19.86 8.53 -6.40
N VAL A 32 20.31 7.89 -7.48
CA VAL A 32 19.55 6.83 -8.17
C VAL A 32 19.37 5.59 -7.28
N MET A 33 20.37 5.27 -6.46
CA MET A 33 20.33 4.13 -5.55
C MET A 33 19.34 4.35 -4.40
N GLU A 34 19.39 5.53 -3.78
CA GLU A 34 18.47 5.89 -2.70
C GLU A 34 17.03 6.01 -3.24
N MET A 35 16.85 6.56 -4.45
CA MET A 35 15.55 6.65 -5.10
C MET A 35 14.92 5.26 -5.28
N LYS A 36 15.67 4.28 -5.83
CA LYS A 36 15.17 2.91 -5.95
C LYS A 36 14.82 2.29 -4.59
N LYS A 37 15.63 2.52 -3.57
CA LYS A 37 15.37 2.01 -2.22
C LYS A 37 14.07 2.57 -1.65
N LYS A 38 13.84 3.87 -1.79
CA LYS A 38 12.62 4.56 -1.33
C LYS A 38 11.36 4.08 -2.06
N TYR A 39 11.44 3.86 -3.39
CA TYR A 39 10.34 3.26 -4.16
C TYR A 39 9.95 1.89 -3.61
N THR A 40 10.94 1.02 -3.40
CA THR A 40 10.71 -0.32 -2.87
C THR A 40 10.11 -0.25 -1.46
N GLN A 41 10.63 0.63 -0.60
CA GLN A 41 10.12 0.80 0.77
C GLN A 41 8.66 1.27 0.79
N ASN A 42 8.32 2.29 0.00
CA ASN A 42 6.95 2.80 -0.07
C ASN A 42 5.99 1.78 -0.70
N SER A 43 6.43 1.00 -1.70
CA SER A 43 5.65 -0.11 -2.26
C SER A 43 5.31 -1.15 -1.19
N TYR A 44 6.29 -1.61 -0.41
CA TYR A 44 6.07 -2.58 0.68
C TYR A 44 5.10 -2.06 1.73
N ASN A 45 5.26 -0.81 2.18
CA ASN A 45 4.36 -0.21 3.16
C ASN A 45 2.91 -0.19 2.66
N CYS A 46 2.72 0.20 1.38
CA CYS A 46 1.40 0.25 0.77
C CYS A 46 0.78 -1.16 0.62
N LEU A 47 1.59 -2.15 0.25
CA LEU A 47 1.15 -3.54 0.09
C LEU A 47 0.73 -4.17 1.43
N ILE A 48 1.51 -3.93 2.49
CA ILE A 48 1.18 -4.40 3.85
C ILE A 48 -0.13 -3.76 4.32
N ALA A 49 -0.29 -2.45 4.14
CA ALA A 49 -1.53 -1.77 4.47
C ALA A 49 -2.72 -2.36 3.69
N ALA A 50 -2.54 -2.64 2.39
CA ALA A 50 -3.58 -3.29 1.60
C ALA A 50 -3.99 -4.66 2.17
N CYS A 51 -3.02 -5.48 2.60
CA CYS A 51 -3.31 -6.76 3.26
C CYS A 51 -4.12 -6.57 4.55
N LEU A 52 -3.80 -5.57 5.37
CA LEU A 52 -4.57 -5.26 6.58
C LEU A 52 -6.02 -4.89 6.25
N TYR A 53 -6.24 -4.07 5.23
CA TYR A 53 -7.61 -3.74 4.80
C TYR A 53 -8.39 -4.94 4.28
N VAL A 54 -7.75 -5.88 3.58
CA VAL A 54 -8.39 -7.13 3.16
C VAL A 54 -8.82 -7.95 4.38
N LEU A 55 -7.98 -8.05 5.41
CA LEU A 55 -8.34 -8.75 6.65
C LEU A 55 -9.51 -8.09 7.36
N SER A 56 -9.48 -6.76 7.52
CA SER A 56 -10.60 -6.01 8.10
C SER A 56 -11.89 -6.20 7.31
N PHE A 57 -11.80 -6.17 5.98
CA PHE A 57 -12.95 -6.42 5.10
C PHE A 57 -13.53 -7.82 5.31
N CYS A 58 -12.69 -8.87 5.39
CA CYS A 58 -13.15 -10.22 5.69
C CYS A 58 -13.88 -10.32 7.04
N VAL A 59 -13.34 -9.67 8.08
CA VAL A 59 -13.99 -9.63 9.40
C VAL A 59 -15.34 -8.91 9.32
N SER A 60 -15.42 -7.76 8.64
CA SER A 60 -16.69 -7.04 8.46
C SER A 60 -17.72 -7.85 7.68
N VAL A 61 -17.31 -8.58 6.64
CA VAL A 61 -18.18 -9.48 5.89
C VAL A 61 -18.67 -10.63 6.77
N TRP A 62 -17.79 -11.22 7.59
CA TRP A 62 -18.14 -12.25 8.55
C TRP A 62 -19.17 -11.76 9.56
N GLN A 63 -18.94 -10.59 10.15
CA GLN A 63 -19.87 -9.93 11.08
C GLN A 63 -21.23 -9.65 10.41
N TYR A 64 -21.23 -9.19 9.16
CA TYR A 64 -22.44 -8.94 8.39
C TYR A 64 -23.29 -10.21 8.20
N TYR A 65 -22.67 -11.34 7.86
CA TYR A 65 -23.37 -12.61 7.72
C TYR A 65 -23.96 -13.12 9.04
N LEU A 66 -23.22 -13.01 10.15
CA LEU A 66 -23.71 -13.39 11.47
C LEU A 66 -24.90 -12.52 11.89
N ASN A 67 -24.80 -11.19 11.75
CA ASN A 67 -25.88 -10.28 12.12
C ASN A 67 -27.15 -10.54 11.31
N ARG A 68 -27.03 -10.80 9.99
CA ARG A 68 -28.20 -11.13 9.16
C ARG A 68 -28.92 -12.40 9.62
N ARG A 69 -28.19 -13.41 10.10
CA ARG A 69 -28.79 -14.64 10.63
C ARG A 69 -29.52 -14.41 11.95
N VAL A 70 -28.97 -13.57 12.83
CA VAL A 70 -29.65 -13.23 14.09
C VAL A 70 -30.96 -12.49 13.82
N THR A 71 -30.96 -11.48 12.94
CA THR A 71 -32.16 -10.71 12.61
C THR A 71 -33.28 -11.53 11.96
N SER A 72 -32.97 -12.59 11.20
CA SER A 72 -34.01 -13.44 10.60
C SER A 72 -34.70 -14.41 11.57
N THR A 73 -34.20 -14.54 12.80
CA THR A 73 -34.70 -15.51 13.79
C THR A 73 -35.53 -14.87 14.91
N THR A 74 -35.63 -13.53 14.93
CA THR A 74 -36.51 -12.73 15.79
C THR A 74 -37.72 -12.28 14.99
#